data_AF-A0A0U1P4C9-F1
#
_entry.id   AF-A0A0U1P4C9-F1
#
_cell.length_a   1.000
_cell.length_b   1.000
_cell.length_c   1.000
_cell.angle_alpha   90.00
_cell.angle_beta   90.00
_cell.angle_gamma   90.00
#
_symmetry.space_group_name_H-M   'P 1'
#
loop_
_entity.id
_entity.type
_entity.pdbx_description
1 polymer ?
#
loop_
_entity_poly.entity_id
_entity_poly.type
_entity_poly.pdbx_seq_one_letter_code
_entity_poly.pdbx_strand_id
1 'polypeptide(L)'
;MAEVQVIIGVPGKWKNRTELIQSVVSNGDGYLMAGYIIHNAKKDVGFEVEVYEHDPHLKEAFSYAGTFEDSLLDEIEHHTLTVYVIANIKGFEGLKQIVDVGATLLKSGGLAVKIETSGIAHTKDEWFQLLENQDYFPIYSHFVNLVGDEESYFSCGMKAFGLPDVITPSSISPEEASDLLNNFNLYNIVEHPSFKNGETFSLEENSPLYKIDLINEYRYEEDDVFFNPFGLINLIPA
;
A
#
# COMPACT_ATOMS: atom_id res chain seq x y z
N MET A 1 16.95 1.46 8.13
CA MET A 1 16.13 0.98 7.00
C MET A 1 16.43 1.84 5.79
N ALA A 2 16.42 1.25 4.59
CA ALA A 2 16.55 2.00 3.35
C ALA A 2 15.38 2.98 3.19
N GLU A 3 15.59 4.06 2.44
CA GLU A 3 14.50 4.92 2.02
C GLU A 3 13.72 4.21 0.92
N VAL A 4 12.39 4.25 1.01
CA VAL A 4 11.50 3.61 0.05
C VAL A 4 10.44 4.60 -0.39
N GLN A 5 10.03 4.50 -1.65
CA GLN A 5 8.94 5.28 -2.19
C GLN A 5 7.63 4.52 -2.06
N VAL A 6 6.62 5.20 -1.53
CA VAL A 6 5.22 4.78 -1.49
C VAL A 6 4.39 5.87 -2.13
N ILE A 7 3.48 5.48 -3.02
CA ILE A 7 2.59 6.42 -3.72
C ILE A 7 1.16 6.08 -3.34
N ILE A 8 0.39 7.09 -2.93
CA ILE A 8 -1.05 6.96 -2.74
C ILE A 8 -1.81 7.90 -3.68
N GLY A 9 -2.87 7.40 -4.30
CA GLY A 9 -3.80 8.16 -5.13
C GLY A 9 -5.12 8.39 -4.40
N VAL A 10 -5.59 9.64 -4.37
CA VAL A 10 -6.84 10.03 -3.71
C VAL A 10 -7.73 10.81 -4.69
N PRO A 11 -8.72 10.17 -5.32
CA PRO A 11 -9.70 10.87 -6.14
C PRO A 11 -10.67 11.70 -5.30
N GLY A 12 -11.14 12.82 -5.86
CA GLY A 12 -12.13 13.68 -5.24
C GLY A 12 -12.89 14.55 -6.25
N LYS A 13 -13.94 15.21 -5.75
CA LYS A 13 -14.86 16.06 -6.53
C LYS A 13 -14.52 17.56 -6.44
N TRP A 14 -13.26 17.88 -6.17
CA TRP A 14 -12.76 19.27 -6.16
C TRP A 14 -12.80 19.86 -7.57
N LYS A 15 -13.50 20.97 -7.78
CA LYS A 15 -13.67 21.60 -9.10
C LYS A 15 -12.35 22.04 -9.74
N ASN A 16 -11.37 22.38 -8.91
CA ASN A 16 -10.04 22.81 -9.34
C ASN A 16 -9.08 22.79 -8.14
N ARG A 17 -7.80 22.97 -8.43
CA ARG A 17 -6.73 22.99 -7.43
C ARG A 17 -6.91 24.04 -6.33
N THR A 18 -7.57 25.17 -6.61
CA THR A 18 -7.84 26.19 -5.58
C THR A 18 -8.82 25.68 -4.53
N GLU A 19 -9.90 25.01 -4.95
CA GLU A 19 -10.87 24.40 -4.03
C GLU A 19 -10.21 23.27 -3.22
N LEU A 20 -9.37 22.45 -3.85
CA LEU A 20 -8.56 21.44 -3.14
C LEU A 20 -7.69 22.06 -2.03
N ILE A 21 -6.90 23.09 -2.35
CA ILE A 21 -6.03 23.77 -1.37
C ILE A 21 -6.87 24.35 -0.22
N GLN A 22 -7.98 25.01 -0.55
CA GLN A 22 -8.88 25.59 0.47
C GLN A 22 -9.49 24.51 1.38
N SER A 23 -9.87 23.37 0.83
CA SER A 23 -10.41 22.24 1.60
C SER A 23 -9.36 21.64 2.53
N VAL A 24 -8.11 21.48 2.07
CA VAL A 24 -7.00 20.99 2.92
C VAL A 24 -6.69 21.97 4.05
N VAL A 25 -6.65 23.27 3.78
CA VAL A 25 -6.44 24.28 4.83
C VAL A 25 -7.56 24.24 5.87
N SER A 26 -8.80 24.02 5.43
CA SER A 26 -9.99 24.09 6.30
C SER A 26 -10.21 22.82 7.13
N ASN A 27 -9.89 21.64 6.57
CA ASN A 27 -10.24 20.34 7.15
C ASN A 27 -9.04 19.42 7.39
N GLY A 28 -7.83 19.84 7.03
CA GLY A 28 -6.66 18.99 6.95
C GLY A 28 -5.80 18.90 8.21
N ASP A 29 -6.35 19.19 9.40
CA ASP A 29 -5.67 18.98 10.70
C ASP A 29 -4.24 19.57 10.78
N GLY A 30 -4.05 20.76 10.20
CA GLY A 30 -2.77 21.48 10.21
C GLY A 30 -1.86 21.19 9.01
N TYR A 31 -2.29 20.33 8.08
CA TYR A 31 -1.66 20.23 6.76
C TYR A 31 -2.03 21.45 5.90
N LEU A 32 -1.08 21.86 5.07
CA LEU A 32 -1.22 22.91 4.07
C LEU A 32 -0.65 22.41 2.75
N MET A 33 -1.30 22.76 1.65
CA MET A 33 -0.76 22.54 0.30
C MET A 33 -0.21 23.84 -0.27
N ALA A 34 1.03 23.80 -0.75
CA ALA A 34 1.68 24.93 -1.41
C ALA A 34 2.56 24.43 -2.54
N GLY A 35 2.26 24.85 -3.78
CA GLY A 35 2.92 24.27 -4.95
C GLY A 35 2.73 22.75 -4.98
N TYR A 36 3.80 22.01 -5.27
CA TYR A 36 3.79 20.55 -5.36
C TYR A 36 4.06 19.86 -4.02
N ILE A 37 3.78 20.53 -2.90
CA ILE A 37 4.05 19.99 -1.55
C ILE A 37 2.80 20.07 -0.69
N ILE A 38 2.53 19.01 0.07
CA ILE A 38 1.63 19.00 1.23
C ILE A 38 2.47 18.85 2.50
N HIS A 39 2.26 19.71 3.50
CA HIS A 39 3.13 19.78 4.67
C HIS A 39 2.36 20.07 5.96
N ASN A 40 2.73 19.40 7.05
CA ASN A 40 2.26 19.67 8.41
C ASN A 40 3.41 20.22 9.26
N ALA A 41 3.39 21.52 9.50
CA ALA A 41 4.48 22.21 10.21
C ALA A 41 4.63 21.81 11.68
N LYS A 42 3.56 21.30 12.32
CA LYS A 42 3.65 20.84 13.72
C LYS A 42 4.32 19.48 13.83
N LYS A 43 4.08 18.60 12.85
CA LYS A 43 4.67 17.26 12.78
C LYS A 43 6.04 17.23 12.09
N ASP A 44 6.44 18.35 11.48
CA ASP A 44 7.65 18.47 10.66
C ASP A 44 7.69 17.40 9.55
N VAL A 45 6.55 17.21 8.87
CA VAL A 45 6.38 16.20 7.83
C VAL A 45 5.82 16.82 6.57
N GLY A 46 6.36 16.42 5.42
CA GLY A 46 5.88 16.88 4.12
C GLY A 46 6.14 15.88 3.01
N PHE A 47 5.30 15.94 1.99
CA PHE A 47 5.31 15.03 0.85
C PHE A 47 5.13 15.80 -0.44
N GLU A 48 5.66 15.24 -1.52
CA GLU A 48 5.37 15.72 -2.86
C GLU A 48 3.94 15.34 -3.25
N VAL A 49 3.29 16.25 -3.98
CA VAL A 49 1.94 16.06 -4.48
C VAL A 49 1.83 16.43 -5.94
N GLU A 50 1.26 15.51 -6.70
CA GLU A 50 0.83 15.74 -8.07
C GLU A 50 -0.69 15.72 -8.13
N VAL A 51 -1.27 16.62 -8.92
CA VAL A 51 -2.72 16.74 -9.06
C VAL A 51 -3.04 16.60 -10.54
N TYR A 52 -3.81 15.58 -10.86
CA TYR A 52 -4.26 15.31 -12.22
C TYR A 52 -5.76 15.57 -12.32
N GLU A 53 -6.17 15.98 -13.51
CA GLU A 53 -7.58 16.09 -13.87
C GLU A 53 -8.21 14.69 -14.00
N HIS A 54 -9.52 14.66 -14.24
CA HIS A 54 -10.31 13.46 -14.41
C HIS A 54 -9.63 12.39 -15.30
N ASP A 55 -9.51 11.17 -14.77
CA ASP A 55 -9.06 9.98 -15.50
C ASP A 55 -10.24 9.04 -15.82
N PRO A 56 -10.60 8.85 -17.10
CA PRO A 56 -11.72 8.00 -17.49
C PRO A 56 -11.52 6.51 -17.14
N HIS A 57 -10.30 6.06 -16.84
CA HIS A 57 -10.03 4.65 -16.49
C HIS A 57 -9.99 4.42 -14.97
N LEU A 58 -10.20 5.46 -14.15
CA LEU A 58 -9.99 5.33 -12.71
C LEU A 58 -10.99 4.38 -12.03
N LYS A 59 -12.25 4.35 -12.50
CA LYS A 59 -13.23 3.37 -12.00
C LYS A 59 -12.78 1.93 -12.25
N GLU A 60 -12.26 1.65 -13.44
CA GLU A 60 -11.73 0.34 -13.79
C GLU A 60 -10.52 -0.01 -12.90
N ALA A 61 -9.58 0.92 -12.73
CA ALA A 61 -8.43 0.74 -11.85
C ALA A 61 -8.84 0.43 -10.39
N PHE A 62 -9.88 1.09 -9.86
CA PHE A 62 -10.41 0.77 -8.53
C PHE A 62 -11.12 -0.60 -8.48
N SER A 63 -11.83 -1.00 -9.54
CA SER A 63 -12.51 -2.30 -9.59
C SER A 63 -11.56 -3.50 -9.55
N TYR A 64 -10.30 -3.31 -9.98
CA TYR A 64 -9.24 -4.31 -9.85
C TYR A 64 -8.48 -4.23 -8.53
N ALA A 65 -8.55 -3.09 -7.83
CA ALA A 65 -7.78 -2.82 -6.61
C ALA A 65 -8.50 -3.22 -5.31
N GLY A 66 -9.74 -3.69 -5.39
CA GLY A 66 -10.53 -4.08 -4.23
C GLY A 66 -11.99 -4.39 -4.60
N THR A 67 -12.78 -4.73 -3.59
CA THR A 67 -14.24 -4.92 -3.74
C THR A 67 -14.96 -3.71 -3.15
N PHE A 68 -15.74 -3.01 -3.97
CA PHE A 68 -16.42 -1.77 -3.59
C PHE A 68 -17.90 -1.82 -3.93
N GLU A 69 -18.70 -1.02 -3.24
CA GLU A 69 -20.07 -0.77 -3.65
C GLU A 69 -20.10 -0.01 -4.99
N ASP A 70 -21.08 -0.34 -5.84
CA ASP A 70 -21.29 0.33 -7.12
C ASP A 70 -21.45 1.86 -6.96
N SER A 71 -22.07 2.29 -5.86
CA SER A 71 -22.24 3.71 -5.52
C SER A 71 -20.90 4.44 -5.43
N LEU A 72 -19.90 3.86 -4.75
CA LEU A 72 -18.56 4.43 -4.62
C LEU A 72 -17.83 4.41 -5.96
N LEU A 73 -17.94 3.33 -6.72
CA LEU A 73 -17.33 3.25 -8.06
C LEU A 73 -17.90 4.29 -9.01
N ASP A 74 -19.22 4.56 -8.95
CA ASP A 74 -19.85 5.63 -9.70
C ASP A 74 -19.39 7.01 -9.23
N GLU A 75 -19.17 7.21 -7.92
CA GLU A 75 -18.58 8.45 -7.43
C GLU A 75 -17.15 8.66 -7.94
N ILE A 76 -16.35 7.59 -7.99
CA ILE A 76 -14.99 7.59 -8.53
C ILE A 76 -15.03 7.84 -10.04
N GLU A 77 -15.96 7.26 -10.80
CA GLU A 77 -16.13 7.55 -12.23
C GLU A 77 -16.39 9.04 -12.49
N HIS A 78 -17.08 9.73 -11.58
CA HIS A 78 -17.38 11.15 -11.70
C HIS A 78 -16.45 12.06 -10.88
N HIS A 79 -15.28 11.55 -10.47
CA HIS A 79 -14.25 12.39 -9.85
C HIS A 79 -13.78 13.48 -10.81
N THR A 80 -13.29 14.59 -10.27
CA THR A 80 -12.79 15.71 -11.07
C THR A 80 -11.27 15.82 -11.00
N LEU A 81 -10.68 15.53 -9.84
CA LEU A 81 -9.23 15.53 -9.64
C LEU A 81 -8.79 14.28 -8.89
N THR A 82 -7.56 13.85 -9.17
CA THR A 82 -6.86 12.83 -8.39
C THR A 82 -5.57 13.43 -7.84
N VAL A 83 -5.39 13.29 -6.52
CA VAL A 83 -4.18 13.74 -5.82
C VAL A 83 -3.29 12.53 -5.58
N TYR A 84 -2.10 12.52 -6.19
CA TYR A 84 -1.07 11.55 -5.88
C TYR A 84 -0.10 12.15 -4.86
N VAL A 85 0.09 11.45 -3.75
CA VAL A 85 1.13 11.77 -2.76
C VAL A 85 2.31 10.85 -3.01
N ILE A 86 3.46 11.44 -3.32
CA ILE A 86 4.72 10.72 -3.54
C ILE A 86 5.54 10.83 -2.26
N ALA A 87 5.60 9.73 -1.51
CA ALA A 87 6.21 9.70 -0.18
C ALA A 87 7.50 8.87 -0.19
N ASN A 88 8.64 9.54 -0.04
CA ASN A 88 9.92 8.89 0.25
C ASN A 88 10.06 8.76 1.76
N ILE A 89 9.92 7.55 2.29
CA ILE A 89 9.81 7.29 3.72
C ILE A 89 10.89 6.33 4.24
N LYS A 90 11.08 6.33 5.56
CA LYS A 90 11.97 5.40 6.26
C LYS A 90 11.23 4.72 7.39
N GLY A 91 11.07 3.40 7.26
CA GLY A 91 10.52 2.54 8.29
C GLY A 91 9.06 2.81 8.63
N PHE A 92 8.60 2.11 9.66
CA PHE A 92 7.18 2.00 10.00
C PHE A 92 6.51 3.34 10.38
N GLU A 93 7.25 4.25 11.02
CA GLU A 93 6.73 5.59 11.34
C GLU A 93 6.38 6.41 10.10
N GLY A 94 7.14 6.24 9.00
CA GLY A 94 6.82 6.89 7.74
C GLY A 94 5.48 6.45 7.16
N LEU A 95 5.11 5.17 7.32
CA LEU A 95 3.80 4.66 6.91
C LEU A 95 2.67 5.32 7.70
N LYS A 96 2.84 5.52 9.01
CA LYS A 96 1.87 6.25 9.84
C LYS A 96 1.63 7.67 9.34
N GLN A 97 2.69 8.34 8.89
CA GLN A 97 2.60 9.68 8.31
C GLN A 97 1.87 9.67 6.95
N ILE A 98 1.99 8.58 6.18
CA ILE A 98 1.18 8.37 4.95
C ILE A 98 -0.29 8.16 5.31
N VAL A 99 -0.60 7.37 6.35
CA VAL A 99 -1.97 7.20 6.85
C VAL A 99 -2.58 8.55 7.23
N ASP A 100 -1.82 9.37 7.97
CA ASP A 100 -2.24 10.71 8.37
C ASP A 100 -2.56 11.62 7.17
N VAL A 101 -1.68 11.71 6.17
CA VAL A 101 -1.91 12.59 5.01
C VAL A 101 -3.04 12.06 4.11
N GLY A 102 -3.17 10.74 3.96
CA GLY A 102 -4.32 10.12 3.28
C GLY A 102 -5.63 10.47 3.95
N ALA A 103 -5.68 10.39 5.29
CA ALA A 103 -6.86 10.76 6.07
C ALA A 103 -7.18 12.26 5.94
N THR A 104 -6.16 13.12 5.92
CA THR A 104 -6.31 14.55 5.65
C THR A 104 -6.97 14.81 4.29
N LEU A 105 -6.56 14.11 3.23
CA LEU A 105 -7.17 14.27 1.91
C LEU A 105 -8.61 13.76 1.87
N LEU A 106 -8.91 12.64 2.53
CA LEU A 106 -10.28 12.11 2.67
C LEU A 106 -11.20 13.06 3.45
N LYS A 107 -10.72 13.67 4.54
CA LYS A 107 -11.45 14.72 5.28
C LYS A 107 -11.66 15.97 4.43
N SER A 108 -10.75 16.22 3.49
CA SER A 108 -10.79 17.38 2.60
C SER A 108 -11.64 17.16 1.34
N GLY A 109 -12.31 16.02 1.18
CA GLY A 109 -13.19 15.73 0.03
C GLY A 109 -12.74 14.58 -0.86
N GLY A 110 -11.69 13.84 -0.47
CA GLY A 110 -11.32 12.59 -1.11
C GLY A 110 -12.36 11.49 -0.88
N LEU A 111 -12.48 10.59 -1.86
CA LEU A 111 -13.48 9.52 -1.91
C LEU A 111 -12.95 8.19 -1.36
N ALA A 112 -11.72 7.85 -1.73
CA ALA A 112 -11.05 6.59 -1.40
C ALA A 112 -9.53 6.78 -1.51
N VAL A 113 -8.74 5.80 -1.06
CA VAL A 113 -7.28 5.81 -1.19
C VAL A 113 -6.82 4.57 -1.94
N LYS A 114 -6.04 4.74 -2.99
CA LYS A 114 -5.35 3.64 -3.68
C LYS A 114 -3.87 3.70 -3.36
N ILE A 115 -3.28 2.58 -2.96
CA ILE A 115 -1.83 2.42 -2.82
C ILE A 115 -1.28 2.01 -4.18
N GLU A 116 -0.71 2.96 -4.92
CA GLU A 116 -0.26 2.74 -6.30
C GLU A 116 0.91 1.75 -6.36
N THR A 117 1.75 1.69 -5.32
CA THR A 117 2.91 0.80 -5.26
C THR A 117 2.60 -0.65 -4.89
N SER A 118 1.35 -0.98 -4.56
CA SER A 118 0.91 -2.36 -4.24
C SER A 118 -0.40 -2.76 -4.90
N GLY A 119 -1.13 -1.80 -5.46
CA GLY A 119 -2.30 -2.06 -6.31
C GLY A 119 -3.56 -2.32 -5.52
N ILE A 120 -3.55 -2.11 -4.20
CA ILE A 120 -4.71 -2.21 -3.33
C ILE A 120 -5.36 -0.84 -3.11
N ALA A 121 -6.68 -0.81 -2.97
CA ALA A 121 -7.43 0.38 -2.64
C ALA A 121 -8.34 0.16 -1.44
N HIS A 122 -8.63 1.25 -0.74
CA HIS A 122 -9.40 1.28 0.50
C HIS A 122 -10.44 2.38 0.43
N THR A 123 -11.62 2.06 0.94
CA THR A 123 -12.67 3.04 1.19
C THR A 123 -12.23 4.07 2.23
N LYS A 124 -12.97 5.18 2.29
CA LYS A 124 -12.79 6.19 3.33
C LYS A 124 -12.95 5.63 4.75
N ASP A 125 -13.90 4.71 4.95
CA ASP A 125 -14.19 4.15 6.27
C ASP A 125 -13.09 3.18 6.73
N GLU A 126 -12.59 2.33 5.84
CA GLU A 126 -11.42 1.46 6.12
C GLU A 126 -10.19 2.30 6.47
N TRP A 127 -9.92 3.37 5.72
CA TRP A 127 -8.80 4.26 6.02
C TRP A 127 -8.91 4.96 7.37
N PHE A 128 -10.13 5.32 7.79
CA PHE A 128 -10.34 5.90 9.12
C PHE A 128 -10.24 4.87 10.24
N GLN A 129 -10.64 3.62 10.01
CA GLN A 129 -10.36 2.52 10.96
C GLN A 129 -8.85 2.31 11.12
N LEU A 130 -8.09 2.38 10.02
CA LEU A 130 -6.62 2.35 10.08
C LEU A 130 -6.05 3.54 10.87
N LEU A 131 -6.64 4.73 10.74
CA LEU A 131 -6.21 5.90 11.52
C LEU A 131 -6.40 5.70 13.03
N GLU A 132 -7.42 4.93 13.44
CA GLU A 132 -7.70 4.60 14.84
C GLU A 132 -6.75 3.51 15.39
N ASN A 133 -6.33 2.56 14.54
CA ASN A 133 -5.42 1.48 14.91
C ASN A 133 -4.27 1.32 13.90
N GLN A 134 -3.11 1.82 14.30
CA GLN A 134 -1.87 1.81 13.50
C GLN A 134 -0.83 0.80 14.02
N ASP A 135 -1.29 -0.34 14.55
CA ASP A 135 -0.43 -1.48 14.87
C ASP A 135 0.12 -2.15 13.59
N TYR A 136 1.05 -3.10 13.75
CA TYR A 136 1.74 -3.75 12.64
C TYR A 136 0.79 -4.39 11.62
N PHE A 137 -0.17 -5.20 12.07
CA PHE A 137 -1.06 -5.91 11.15
C PHE A 137 -2.02 -4.99 10.37
N PRO A 138 -2.73 -4.02 11.00
CA PRO A 138 -3.54 -3.06 10.25
C PRO A 138 -2.75 -2.29 9.19
N ILE A 139 -1.55 -1.80 9.51
CA ILE A 139 -0.72 -1.12 8.50
C ILE A 139 -0.27 -2.09 7.42
N TYR A 140 0.19 -3.29 7.78
CA TYR A 140 0.54 -4.32 6.81
C TYR A 140 -0.60 -4.62 5.83
N SER A 141 -1.82 -4.89 6.33
CA SER A 141 -2.95 -5.27 5.49
C SER A 141 -3.47 -4.15 4.60
N HIS A 142 -3.13 -2.89 4.89
CA HIS A 142 -3.53 -1.76 4.05
C HIS A 142 -2.48 -1.42 2.97
N PHE A 143 -1.22 -1.76 3.18
CA PHE A 143 -0.14 -1.43 2.25
C PHE A 143 0.31 -2.62 1.40
N VAL A 144 -0.03 -3.86 1.80
CA VAL A 144 0.35 -5.09 1.09
C VAL A 144 -0.88 -5.78 0.51
N ASN A 145 -0.84 -6.05 -0.79
CA ASN A 145 -1.83 -6.84 -1.50
C ASN A 145 -1.37 -8.30 -1.59
N LEU A 146 -2.29 -9.26 -1.44
CA LEU A 146 -2.04 -10.66 -1.77
C LEU A 146 -2.71 -11.00 -3.09
N VAL A 147 -1.92 -11.48 -4.04
CA VAL A 147 -2.34 -11.79 -5.40
C VAL A 147 -2.17 -13.28 -5.64
N GLY A 148 -3.11 -13.88 -6.36
CA GLY A 148 -3.03 -15.26 -6.83
C GLY A 148 -3.21 -15.32 -8.34
N ASP A 149 -2.37 -16.10 -8.99
CA ASP A 149 -2.52 -16.49 -10.40
C ASP A 149 -2.54 -18.03 -10.53
N GLU A 150 -2.43 -18.53 -11.76
CA GLU A 150 -2.49 -19.97 -12.03
C GLU A 150 -1.27 -20.73 -11.45
N GLU A 151 -0.12 -20.07 -11.27
CA GLU A 151 1.15 -20.71 -10.90
C GLU A 151 1.54 -20.43 -9.44
N SER A 152 1.08 -19.33 -8.86
CA SER A 152 1.57 -18.84 -7.58
C SER A 152 0.61 -17.93 -6.82
N TYR A 153 0.88 -17.82 -5.52
CA TYR A 153 0.35 -16.78 -4.65
C TYR A 153 1.52 -15.91 -4.17
N PHE A 154 1.36 -14.60 -4.18
CA PHE A 154 2.41 -13.68 -3.79
C PHE A 154 1.88 -12.42 -3.12
N SER A 155 2.77 -11.76 -2.39
CA SER A 155 2.53 -10.40 -1.90
C SER A 155 3.03 -9.36 -2.90
N CYS A 156 2.40 -8.19 -2.87
CA CYS A 156 2.86 -6.96 -3.52
C CYS A 156 2.77 -5.83 -2.50
N GLY A 157 3.88 -5.16 -2.22
CA GLY A 157 3.91 -3.98 -1.34
C GLY A 157 4.83 -4.08 -0.13
N MET A 158 5.54 -5.20 0.06
CA MET A 158 6.51 -5.33 1.15
C MET A 158 7.65 -4.31 1.05
N LYS A 159 7.88 -3.74 -0.14
CA LYS A 159 8.74 -2.56 -0.37
C LYS A 159 8.42 -1.41 0.58
N ALA A 160 7.15 -1.19 0.94
CA ALA A 160 6.74 -0.14 1.88
C ALA A 160 7.39 -0.31 3.28
N PHE A 161 7.78 -1.54 3.61
CA PHE A 161 8.47 -1.93 4.85
C PHE A 161 9.98 -2.12 4.67
N GLY A 162 10.51 -1.89 3.46
CA GLY A 162 11.92 -2.14 3.14
C GLY A 162 12.25 -3.63 3.01
N LEU A 163 11.28 -4.46 2.61
CA LEU A 163 11.38 -5.92 2.59
C LEU A 163 11.05 -6.49 1.20
N PRO A 164 11.61 -7.67 0.85
CA PRO A 164 11.20 -8.39 -0.35
C PRO A 164 9.73 -8.81 -0.27
N ASP A 165 9.07 -8.89 -1.42
CA ASP A 165 7.79 -9.57 -1.50
C ASP A 165 8.00 -11.08 -1.36
N VAL A 166 6.94 -11.80 -1.05
CA VAL A 166 6.98 -13.24 -0.74
C VAL A 166 6.05 -13.97 -1.69
N ILE A 167 6.52 -15.08 -2.24
CA ILE A 167 5.82 -15.93 -3.21
C ILE A 167 5.82 -17.38 -2.75
N THR A 168 4.74 -18.10 -3.05
CA THR A 168 4.56 -19.54 -2.79
C THR A 168 3.82 -20.16 -3.97
N PRO A 169 4.07 -21.43 -4.33
CA PRO A 169 3.39 -22.07 -5.47
C PRO A 169 1.87 -22.23 -5.24
N SER A 170 1.10 -22.25 -6.33
CA SER A 170 -0.36 -22.49 -6.31
C SER A 170 -0.76 -23.94 -5.98
N SER A 171 0.21 -24.78 -5.58
CA SER A 171 -0.04 -26.17 -5.17
C SER A 171 -0.71 -26.31 -3.80
N ILE A 172 -0.74 -25.23 -3.01
CA ILE A 172 -1.48 -25.14 -1.73
C ILE A 172 -2.79 -24.38 -1.94
N SER A 173 -3.73 -24.46 -1.00
CA SER A 173 -5.02 -23.76 -1.16
C SER A 173 -4.85 -22.23 -1.02
N PRO A 174 -5.76 -21.41 -1.59
CA PRO A 174 -5.75 -19.96 -1.40
C PRO A 174 -5.74 -19.54 0.07
N GLU A 175 -6.50 -20.24 0.92
CA GLU A 175 -6.57 -19.97 2.35
C GLU A 175 -5.24 -20.28 3.04
N GLU A 176 -4.63 -21.44 2.74
CA GLU A 176 -3.32 -21.82 3.28
C GLU A 176 -2.23 -20.86 2.83
N ALA A 177 -2.26 -20.42 1.56
CA ALA A 177 -1.33 -19.44 1.03
C ALA A 177 -1.49 -18.07 1.72
N SER A 178 -2.73 -17.61 1.90
CA SER A 178 -3.02 -16.35 2.60
C SER A 178 -2.49 -16.39 4.04
N ASP A 179 -2.76 -17.47 4.78
CA ASP A 179 -2.28 -17.64 6.14
C ASP A 179 -0.75 -17.68 6.20
N LEU A 180 -0.10 -18.43 5.31
CA LEU A 180 1.35 -18.49 5.21
C LEU A 180 1.97 -17.11 4.92
N LEU A 181 1.49 -16.44 3.87
CA LEU A 181 2.03 -15.14 3.44
C LEU A 181 1.83 -14.09 4.52
N ASN A 182 0.66 -14.00 5.14
CA ASN A 182 0.38 -13.02 6.19
C ASN A 182 1.29 -13.22 7.41
N ASN A 183 1.41 -14.46 7.90
CA ASN A 183 2.23 -14.74 9.07
C ASN A 183 3.72 -14.54 8.80
N PHE A 184 4.22 -15.01 7.64
CA PHE A 184 5.63 -14.84 7.27
C PHE A 184 5.98 -13.36 7.03
N ASN A 185 5.12 -12.61 6.34
CA ASN A 185 5.32 -11.18 6.13
C ASN A 185 5.32 -10.41 7.45
N LEU A 186 4.36 -10.69 8.33
CA LEU A 186 4.29 -10.03 9.63
C LEU A 186 5.50 -10.38 10.51
N TYR A 187 5.95 -11.64 10.50
CA TYR A 187 7.20 -12.05 11.15
C TYR A 187 8.40 -11.25 10.62
N ASN A 188 8.50 -11.06 9.30
CA ASN A 188 9.58 -10.25 8.71
C ASN A 188 9.55 -8.77 9.11
N ILE A 189 8.34 -8.22 9.19
CA ILE A 189 8.12 -6.82 9.59
C ILE A 189 8.48 -6.61 11.05
N VAL A 190 8.16 -7.56 11.93
CA VAL A 190 8.32 -7.40 13.39
C VAL A 190 9.70 -7.82 13.87
N GLU A 191 10.18 -8.98 13.45
CA GLU A 191 11.39 -9.62 14.00
C GLU A 191 12.65 -9.33 13.18
N HIS A 192 12.50 -8.83 11.95
CA HIS A 192 13.61 -8.56 11.02
C HIS A 192 14.66 -9.69 10.95
N PRO A 193 14.23 -10.94 10.70
CA PRO A 193 15.13 -12.08 10.60
C PRO A 193 16.09 -11.91 9.42
N SER A 194 17.23 -12.59 9.50
CA SER A 194 18.14 -12.76 8.37
C SER A 194 17.99 -14.17 7.84
N PHE A 195 17.58 -14.32 6.58
CA PHE A 195 17.44 -15.62 5.93
C PHE A 195 18.64 -15.96 5.05
N LYS A 196 18.79 -17.26 4.78
CA LYS A 196 19.69 -17.81 3.76
C LYS A 196 18.97 -18.85 2.91
N ASN A 197 19.39 -18.98 1.66
CA ASN A 197 18.86 -20.01 0.76
C ASN A 197 19.04 -21.40 1.37
N GLY A 198 17.95 -22.17 1.37
CA GLY A 198 17.89 -23.51 1.91
C GLY A 198 17.56 -23.62 3.39
N GLU A 199 17.42 -22.50 4.11
CA GLU A 199 16.79 -22.52 5.43
C GLU A 199 15.32 -22.89 5.33
N THR A 200 14.74 -23.32 6.46
CA THR A 200 13.33 -23.73 6.53
C THR A 200 12.55 -22.83 7.47
N PHE A 201 11.30 -22.58 7.10
CA PHE A 201 10.31 -21.87 7.89
C PHE A 201 9.11 -22.78 8.17
N SER A 202 8.52 -22.63 9.34
CA SER A 202 7.23 -23.23 9.70
C SER A 202 6.47 -22.24 10.58
N LEU A 203 5.14 -22.20 10.43
CA LEU A 203 4.27 -21.37 11.27
C LEU A 203 4.25 -21.86 12.72
N GLU A 204 4.18 -23.17 12.91
CA GLU A 204 4.15 -23.82 14.22
C GLU A 204 4.98 -25.11 14.20
N GLU A 205 5.24 -25.70 15.37
CA GLU A 205 6.07 -26.90 15.52
C GLU A 205 5.59 -28.10 14.70
N ASN A 206 4.28 -28.17 14.39
CA ASN A 206 3.67 -29.26 13.62
C ASN A 206 3.04 -28.82 12.29
N SER A 207 3.33 -27.60 11.84
CA SER A 207 2.86 -27.09 10.54
C SER A 207 3.77 -27.55 9.39
N PRO A 208 3.31 -27.44 8.13
CA PRO A 208 4.16 -27.70 6.97
C PRO A 208 5.46 -26.88 6.99
N LEU A 209 6.55 -27.51 6.55
CA LEU A 209 7.84 -26.87 6.39
C LEU A 209 7.95 -26.26 5.00
N TYR A 210 8.50 -25.06 4.93
CA TYR A 210 8.77 -24.34 3.70
C TYR A 210 10.26 -24.06 3.59
N LYS A 211 10.88 -24.43 2.48
CA LYS A 211 12.25 -24.07 2.15
C LYS A 211 12.27 -22.64 1.60
N ILE A 212 13.19 -21.83 2.10
CA ILE A 212 13.41 -20.46 1.68
C ILE A 212 14.38 -20.42 0.49
N ASP A 213 13.98 -19.73 -0.57
CA ASP A 213 14.84 -19.38 -1.70
C ASP A 213 14.72 -17.87 -1.99
N LEU A 214 15.83 -17.14 -1.82
CA LEU A 214 15.92 -15.71 -2.08
C LEU A 214 16.26 -15.50 -3.56
N ILE A 215 15.41 -14.76 -4.26
CA ILE A 215 15.54 -14.49 -5.70
C ILE A 215 15.40 -13.00 -5.98
N ASN A 216 15.90 -12.55 -7.13
CA ASN A 216 15.73 -11.16 -7.56
C ASN A 216 14.30 -10.91 -8.03
N GLU A 217 13.85 -9.66 -7.97
CA GLU A 217 12.60 -9.24 -8.60
C GLU A 217 12.70 -9.47 -10.11
N TYR A 218 11.70 -10.16 -10.65
CA TYR A 218 11.61 -10.52 -12.07
C TYR A 218 10.24 -10.22 -12.66
N ARG A 219 9.25 -9.87 -11.82
CA ARG A 219 7.87 -9.64 -12.23
C ARG A 219 7.68 -8.27 -12.85
N TYR A 220 8.50 -7.31 -12.45
CA TYR A 220 8.39 -5.89 -12.82
C TYR A 220 9.75 -5.33 -13.23
N GLU A 221 9.73 -4.38 -14.17
CA GLU A 221 10.92 -3.59 -14.57
C GLU A 221 11.22 -2.49 -13.54
N GLU A 222 12.46 -2.01 -13.45
CA GLU A 222 12.90 -1.06 -12.39
C GLU A 222 12.11 0.27 -12.35
N ASP A 223 11.54 0.70 -13.48
CA ASP A 223 10.74 1.92 -13.60
C ASP A 223 9.25 1.72 -13.27
N ASP A 224 8.83 0.47 -13.07
CA ASP A 224 7.47 0.14 -12.63
C ASP A 224 7.27 0.48 -11.14
N VAL A 225 6.11 1.05 -10.80
CA VAL A 225 5.77 1.41 -9.42
C VAL A 225 5.70 0.20 -8.49
N PHE A 226 5.40 -0.99 -9.03
CA PHE A 226 5.36 -2.26 -8.30
C PHE A 226 6.75 -2.88 -8.10
N PHE A 227 7.79 -2.38 -8.77
CA PHE A 227 9.13 -2.93 -8.64
C PHE A 227 9.62 -2.88 -7.19
N ASN A 228 9.98 -4.06 -6.67
CA ASN A 228 10.52 -4.24 -5.35
C ASN A 228 12.05 -4.43 -5.41
N PRO A 229 12.85 -3.40 -5.05
CA PRO A 229 14.32 -3.48 -5.12
C PRO A 229 14.93 -4.44 -4.09
N PHE A 230 14.13 -4.98 -3.16
CA PHE A 230 14.58 -5.94 -2.16
C PHE A 230 14.49 -7.39 -2.64
N GLY A 231 13.91 -7.63 -3.83
CA GLY A 231 13.76 -8.96 -4.43
C GLY A 231 12.53 -9.71 -3.92
N LEU A 232 12.58 -11.03 -4.02
CA LEU A 232 11.51 -11.94 -3.59
C LEU A 232 12.05 -13.03 -2.66
N ILE A 233 11.18 -13.49 -1.76
CA ILE A 233 11.38 -14.71 -0.98
C ILE A 233 10.40 -15.76 -1.50
N ASN A 234 10.93 -16.82 -2.10
CA ASN A 234 10.15 -17.96 -2.53
C ASN A 234 10.08 -19.00 -1.40
N LEU A 235 8.86 -19.29 -0.94
CA LEU A 235 8.56 -20.30 0.06
C LEU A 235 8.09 -21.57 -0.65
N ILE A 236 8.95 -22.59 -0.65
CA ILE A 236 8.72 -23.84 -1.39
C ILE A 236 8.34 -24.93 -0.38
N PRO A 237 7.17 -25.59 -0.51
CA PRO A 237 6.83 -26.73 0.34
C PRO A 237 7.96 -27.78 0.34
N ALA A 238 8.40 -28.19 1.53
CA ALA A 238 9.54 -29.10 1.75
C ALA A 238 9.13 -30.57 1.93
#